data_AF-A0A969NCX7-F1
#
_entry.id   AF-A0A969NCX7-F1
#
_cell.length_a   1.000
_cell.length_b   1.000
_cell.length_c   1.000
_cell.angle_alpha   90.00
_cell.angle_beta   90.00
_cell.angle_gamma   90.00
#
_symmetry.space_group_name_H-M   'P 1'
#
loop_
_entity.id
_entity.type
_entity.pdbx_description
1 polymer ?
#
loop_
_entity_poly.entity_id
_entity_poly.type
_entity_poly.pdbx_seq_one_letter_code
_entity_poly.pdbx_strand_id
1 'polypeptide(L)'
;MFVEENYNVKIGELKIIRKADEVVWTILGSCISVVFHVRSDLALICHAQYPAPRLYRDKCSDSCPRPCFTELNEAEKFKYVTCSLEYMISYLKGIK
;
A
#
# COMPACT_ATOMS: atom_id res chain seq x y z
N MET A 1 -0.18 -30.27 -11.04
CA MET A 1 0.80 -29.19 -11.30
C MET A 1 0.05 -27.89 -11.09
N PHE A 2 0.11 -27.33 -9.88
CA PHE A 2 -0.58 -26.07 -9.56
C PHE A 2 0.24 -24.94 -10.19
N VAL A 3 -0.38 -24.14 -11.05
CA VAL A 3 0.27 -22.95 -11.60
C VAL A 3 0.12 -21.88 -10.52
N GLU A 4 1.18 -21.63 -9.77
CA GLU A 4 1.19 -20.57 -8.75
C GLU A 4 1.00 -19.21 -9.44
N GLU A 5 -0.16 -18.59 -9.24
CA GLU A 5 -0.37 -17.20 -9.64
C GLU A 5 0.53 -16.33 -8.76
N ASN A 6 1.56 -15.76 -9.38
CA ASN A 6 2.56 -14.92 -8.72
C ASN A 6 2.24 -13.44 -8.99
N TYR A 7 2.02 -12.65 -7.94
CA TYR A 7 1.75 -11.22 -8.06
C TYR A 7 2.78 -10.37 -7.32
N ASN A 8 3.39 -9.43 -8.03
CA ASN A 8 4.33 -8.46 -7.48
C ASN A 8 3.65 -7.10 -7.24
N VAL A 9 3.44 -6.75 -5.97
CA VAL A 9 2.83 -5.48 -5.55
C VAL A 9 3.82 -4.33 -5.78
N LYS A 10 3.44 -3.36 -6.62
CA LYS A 10 4.26 -2.18 -6.93
C LYS A 10 4.07 -1.07 -5.90
N ILE A 11 5.00 -0.12 -5.88
CA ILE A 11 4.92 1.07 -5.02
C ILE A 11 3.58 1.77 -5.23
N GLY A 12 2.87 2.03 -4.14
CA GLY A 12 1.55 2.67 -4.18
C GLY A 12 0.40 1.74 -4.51
N GLU A 13 0.65 0.42 -4.62
CA GLU A 13 -0.41 -0.57 -4.80
C GLU A 13 -0.79 -1.21 -3.46
N LEU A 14 -2.07 -1.62 -3.42
CA LEU A 14 -2.64 -2.47 -2.40
C LEU A 14 -3.34 -3.62 -3.10
N LYS A 15 -3.06 -4.85 -2.65
CA LYS A 15 -3.67 -6.06 -3.16
C LYS A 15 -4.44 -6.75 -2.03
N ILE A 16 -5.64 -7.19 -2.36
CA ILE A 16 -6.48 -8.03 -1.52
C ILE A 16 -6.40 -9.45 -2.06
N ILE A 17 -6.05 -10.38 -1.19
CA ILE A 17 -5.77 -11.78 -1.50
C ILE A 17 -6.96 -12.58 -1.00
N ARG A 18 -7.61 -13.32 -1.90
CA ARG A 18 -8.80 -14.14 -1.61
C ARG A 18 -8.63 -15.62 -1.95
N LYS A 19 -7.46 -16.00 -2.47
CA LYS A 19 -7.12 -17.36 -2.85
C LYS A 19 -5.94 -17.82 -1.99
N ALA A 20 -6.04 -19.03 -1.42
CA ALA A 20 -5.04 -19.55 -0.50
C ALA A 20 -3.71 -19.95 -1.18
N ASP A 21 -3.73 -20.12 -2.50
CA ASP A 21 -2.61 -20.56 -3.34
C ASP A 21 -1.96 -19.41 -4.14
N GLU A 22 -2.37 -18.15 -3.92
CA GLU A 22 -1.75 -16.99 -4.56
C GLU A 22 -0.46 -16.59 -3.83
N VAL A 23 0.66 -16.56 -4.55
CA VAL A 23 1.94 -16.07 -4.02
C VAL A 23 2.05 -14.58 -4.31
N VAL A 24 1.90 -13.76 -3.27
CA VAL A 24 1.99 -12.31 -3.39
C VAL A 24 3.24 -11.79 -2.69
N TRP A 25 4.03 -11.00 -3.40
CA TRP A 25 5.31 -10.51 -2.92
C TRP A 25 5.56 -9.07 -3.34
N THR A 26 6.58 -8.46 -2.74
CA THR A 26 7.08 -7.14 -3.13
C THR A 26 8.56 -7.01 -2.80
N ILE A 27 9.25 -6.05 -3.40
CA ILE A 27 10.65 -5.75 -3.11
C ILE A 27 10.72 -4.40 -2.41
N LEU A 28 11.34 -4.37 -1.23
CA LEU A 28 11.51 -3.16 -0.45
C LEU A 28 12.98 -2.72 -0.50
N GLY A 29 13.19 -1.46 -0.90
CA GLY A 29 14.41 -0.72 -0.58
C GLY A 29 14.24 -0.03 0.77
N SER A 30 14.07 1.30 0.73
CA SER A 30 13.68 2.11 1.90
C SER A 30 12.16 2.14 2.16
N CYS A 31 11.37 1.46 1.33
CA CYS A 31 9.92 1.42 1.42
C CYS A 31 9.45 0.48 2.55
N ILE A 32 8.16 0.55 2.88
CA ILE A 32 7.53 -0.28 3.90
C ILE A 32 6.39 -1.08 3.25
N SER A 33 6.32 -2.38 3.55
CA SER A 33 5.12 -3.16 3.24
C SER A 33 4.24 -3.29 4.48
N VAL A 34 2.94 -3.04 4.30
CA VAL A 34 1.92 -3.27 5.33
C VAL A 34 1.17 -4.54 4.96
N VAL A 35 1.19 -5.53 5.84
CA VAL A 35 0.57 -6.84 5.60
C VAL A 35 -0.40 -7.18 6.72
N PHE A 36 -1.63 -7.51 6.37
CA PHE A 36 -2.64 -8.08 7.27
C PHE A 36 -2.93 -9.50 6.83
N HIS A 37 -2.54 -10.48 7.65
CA HIS A 37 -2.97 -11.86 7.49
C HIS A 37 -4.14 -12.11 8.43
N VAL A 38 -5.34 -12.32 7.89
CA VAL A 38 -6.58 -12.36 8.68
C VAL A 38 -7.06 -13.79 8.90
N ARG A 39 -7.15 -14.57 7.81
CA ARG A 39 -7.51 -15.99 7.81
C ARG A 39 -6.89 -16.65 6.57
N SER A 40 -6.99 -17.97 6.46
CA SER A 40 -6.30 -18.77 5.42
C SER A 40 -6.62 -18.35 3.98
N ASP A 41 -7.78 -17.76 3.73
CA ASP A 41 -8.25 -17.27 2.43
C ASP A 41 -8.34 -15.75 2.35
N LEU A 42 -7.86 -15.00 3.36
CA LEU A 42 -7.92 -13.53 3.35
C LEU A 42 -6.66 -12.91 3.93
N ALA A 43 -5.93 -12.23 3.05
CA ALA A 43 -4.84 -11.35 3.42
C ALA A 43 -4.90 -10.06 2.59
N LEU A 44 -4.30 -9.01 3.11
CA LEU A 44 -4.13 -7.75 2.41
C LEU A 44 -2.66 -7.34 2.49
N ILE A 45 -2.12 -6.82 1.40
CA ILE A 45 -0.73 -6.34 1.33
C ILE A 45 -0.69 -5.01 0.59
N CYS A 46 0.11 -4.08 1.10
CA CYS A 46 0.36 -2.78 0.48
C CYS A 46 1.87 -2.51 0.42
N HIS A 47 2.31 -1.84 -0.64
CA HIS A 47 3.67 -1.31 -0.76
C HIS A 47 3.64 0.21 -0.62
N ALA A 48 3.89 0.71 0.59
CA ALA A 48 3.95 2.13 0.89
C ALA A 48 5.39 2.65 0.80
N GLN A 49 5.53 3.89 0.32
CA GLN A 49 6.81 4.57 0.17
C GLN A 49 7.01 5.66 1.23
N TYR A 50 5.93 6.21 1.77
CA TYR A 50 5.93 7.38 2.65
C TYR A 50 5.10 7.10 3.92
N PRO A 51 5.40 7.76 5.05
CA PRO A 51 4.66 7.53 6.30
C PRO A 51 3.22 8.07 6.25
N ALA A 52 3.01 9.31 5.82
CA ALA A 52 1.69 9.96 5.82
C ALA A 52 1.60 10.99 4.69
N PRO A 53 0.40 11.27 4.14
CA PRO A 53 0.21 12.38 3.23
C PRO A 53 0.41 13.70 3.98
N ARG A 54 0.69 14.77 3.25
CA ARG A 54 0.88 16.10 3.85
C ARG A 54 -0.36 16.56 4.61
N LEU A 55 -0.17 16.84 5.90
CA LEU A 55 -1.15 17.51 6.74
C LEU A 55 -0.87 19.03 6.65
N TYR A 56 -1.58 19.72 5.75
CA TYR A 56 -1.77 21.19 5.73
C TYR A 56 -0.53 22.13 5.57
N ARG A 57 -0.63 23.03 4.57
CA ARG A 57 0.04 24.35 4.38
C ARG A 57 1.53 24.51 4.07
N ASP A 58 2.42 23.54 4.27
CA ASP A 58 3.81 23.75 3.83
C ASP A 58 3.95 23.40 2.34
N LYS A 59 4.60 24.21 1.50
CA LYS A 59 4.87 23.80 0.11
C LYS A 59 6.08 22.88 0.08
N CYS A 60 6.09 21.88 -0.81
CA CYS A 60 7.19 20.90 -0.89
C CYS A 60 8.47 21.62 -1.28
N SER A 61 8.33 22.63 -2.13
CA SER A 61 9.37 23.60 -2.48
C SER A 61 10.10 24.20 -1.27
N ASP A 62 9.44 24.35 -0.13
CA ASP A 62 9.98 25.16 0.97
C ASP A 62 11.00 24.39 1.82
N SER A 63 11.04 23.06 1.71
CA SER A 63 11.98 22.21 2.47
C SER A 63 12.49 20.99 1.71
N CYS A 64 12.10 20.81 0.45
CA CYS A 64 12.49 19.63 -0.30
C CYS A 64 13.85 19.85 -0.99
N PRO A 65 14.88 19.04 -0.69
CA PRO A 65 16.16 19.11 -1.38
C PRO A 65 16.06 18.76 -2.88
N ARG A 66 14.93 18.17 -3.32
CA ARG A 66 14.57 17.89 -4.73
C ARG A 66 13.05 18.04 -4.95
N PRO A 67 12.54 19.24 -5.24
CA PRO A 67 11.09 19.48 -5.34
C PRO A 67 10.45 18.59 -6.40
N CYS A 68 9.52 17.73 -5.97
CA CYS A 68 8.92 16.67 -6.79
C CYS A 68 7.52 17.03 -7.36
N PHE A 69 6.99 18.23 -7.04
CA PHE A 69 5.72 18.81 -7.54
C PHE A 69 4.53 17.85 -7.70
N THR A 70 4.47 16.79 -6.88
CA THR A 70 3.53 15.70 -7.11
C THR A 70 2.16 16.13 -6.61
N GLU A 71 1.22 16.37 -7.52
CA GLU A 71 -0.19 16.43 -7.18
C GLU A 71 -0.61 15.03 -6.70
N LEU A 72 -1.30 14.97 -5.56
CA LEU A 72 -1.82 13.72 -5.00
C LEU A 72 -2.93 13.21 -5.92
N ASN A 73 -2.58 12.33 -6.86
CA ASN A 73 -3.57 11.55 -7.60
C ASN A 73 -4.18 10.48 -6.65
N GLU A 74 -5.49 10.28 -6.70
CA GLU A 74 -6.20 9.17 -6.02
C GLU A 74 -5.53 7.81 -6.29
N ALA A 75 -4.96 7.65 -7.49
CA ALA A 75 -4.21 6.46 -7.89
C ALA A 75 -2.95 6.18 -7.05
N GLU A 76 -2.46 7.15 -6.27
CA GLU A 76 -1.22 7.06 -5.50
C GLU A 76 -1.43 7.04 -3.98
N LYS A 77 -2.69 6.97 -3.50
CA LYS A 77 -2.99 7.07 -2.06
C LYS A 77 -2.29 6.01 -1.20
N PHE A 78 -2.08 4.80 -1.73
CA PHE A 78 -1.44 3.73 -0.98
C PHE A 78 0.09 3.84 -0.95
N LYS A 79 0.68 4.90 -1.53
CA LYS A 79 2.07 5.24 -1.26
C LYS A 79 2.26 5.67 0.20
N TYR A 80 1.20 6.03 0.92
CA TYR A 80 1.27 6.46 2.31
C TYR A 80 0.80 5.37 3.27
N VAL A 81 1.60 5.10 4.32
CA VAL A 81 1.29 4.09 5.34
C VAL A 81 -0.01 4.40 6.08
N THR A 82 -0.26 5.66 6.45
CA THR A 82 -1.52 6.03 7.13
C THR A 82 -2.74 5.73 6.26
N CYS A 83 -2.70 6.07 4.97
CA CYS A 83 -3.81 5.84 4.05
C CYS A 83 -4.04 4.34 3.80
N SER A 84 -2.98 3.54 3.67
CA SER A 84 -3.13 2.09 3.49
C SER A 84 -3.69 1.42 4.74
N LEU A 85 -3.22 1.79 5.93
CA LEU A 85 -3.75 1.29 7.20
C LEU A 85 -5.23 1.61 7.38
N GLU A 86 -5.61 2.88 7.20
CA GLU A 86 -7.00 3.32 7.33
C GLU A 86 -7.93 2.57 6.37
N TYR A 87 -7.51 2.41 5.12
CA TYR A 87 -8.27 1.66 4.12
C TYR A 87 -8.38 0.18 4.48
N MET A 88 -7.27 -0.49 4.83
CA MET A 88 -7.25 -1.92 5.15
C MET A 88 -8.12 -2.23 6.37
N ILE A 89 -8.05 -1.41 7.42
CA ILE A 89 -8.89 -1.56 8.62
C ILE A 89 -10.36 -1.33 8.28
N SER A 90 -10.69 -0.29 7.52
CA SER A 90 -12.07 0.00 7.11
C SER A 90 -12.65 -1.11 6.24
N TYR A 91 -11.85 -1.64 5.32
CA TYR A 91 -12.20 -2.79 4.49
C TYR A 91 -12.51 -4.01 5.34
N LEU A 92 -11.63 -4.37 6.28
CA LEU A 92 -11.81 -5.52 7.15
C LEU A 92 -13.00 -5.38 8.09
N LYS A 93 -13.29 -4.17 8.60
CA LYS A 93 -14.51 -3.89 9.38
C LYS A 93 -15.79 -3.98 8.55
N GLY A 94 -15.72 -3.70 7.24
CA GLY A 94 -16.85 -3.76 6.32
C GLY A 94 -17.21 -5.17 5.87
N ILE A 95 -16.29 -6.13 5.99
CA ILE A 95 -16.56 -7.55 5.74
C ILE A 95 -17.24 -8.11 6.99
N LYS A 96 -18.57 -8.18 6.96
CA LYS A 96 -19.36 -8.98 7.90
C LYS A 96 -19.35 -10.45 7.50
#